data_AF-A0A6D0IP81-F1
#
_entry.id   AF-A0A6D0IP81-F1
#
_cell.length_a   1.000
_cell.length_b   1.000
_cell.length_c   1.000
_cell.angle_alpha   90.00
_cell.angle_beta   90.00
_cell.angle_gamma   90.00
#
_symmetry.space_group_name_H-M   'P 1'
#
loop_
_entity.id
_entity.type
_entity.pdbx_description
1 polymer ?
#
loop_
_entity_poly.entity_id
_entity_poly.type
_entity_poly.pdbx_seq_one_letter_code
_entity_poly.pdbx_strand_id
1 'polypeptide(L)'
;MGVLFAALTTLCMLSLISAFYQADKVAVTLTLVNVGDVALFGLLIDRVSTLILFVVVFLGLLVTIYSTGYLTDKNREHPHNGTNR
;
A
#
# COMPACT_ATOMS: atom_id res chain seq x y z
N MET A 1 -1.71 15.05 -7.16
CA MET A 1 -1.28 13.76 -7.75
C MET A 1 -1.17 12.64 -6.71
N GLY A 2 -0.53 12.85 -5.55
CA GLY A 2 -0.37 11.80 -4.53
C GLY A 2 -1.66 11.08 -4.12
N VAL A 3 -2.74 11.83 -3.82
CA VAL A 3 -4.04 11.25 -3.44
C VAL A 3 -4.60 10.33 -4.52
N LEU A 4 -4.42 10.66 -5.80
CA LEU A 4 -4.94 9.88 -6.92
C LEU A 4 -4.21 8.53 -7.02
N PHE A 5 -2.88 8.53 -6.90
CA PHE A 5 -2.09 7.30 -6.83
C PHE A 5 -2.45 6.46 -5.60
N ALA A 6 -2.58 7.07 -4.42
CA ALA A 6 -2.95 6.37 -3.20
C ALA A 6 -4.35 5.72 -3.30
N ALA A 7 -5.31 6.41 -3.94
CA ALA A 7 -6.64 5.89 -4.17
C ALA A 7 -6.61 4.71 -5.16
N LEU A 8 -5.86 4.82 -6.27
CA LEU A 8 -5.72 3.74 -7.24
C LEU A 8 -5.05 2.51 -6.62
N THR A 9 -4.02 2.70 -5.79
CA THR A 9 -3.36 1.62 -5.05
C THR A 9 -4.33 0.95 -4.06
N THR A 10 -5.19 1.72 -3.39
CA THR A 10 -6.22 1.17 -2.50
C THR A 10 -7.26 0.36 -3.27
N LEU A 11 -7.69 0.82 -4.45
CA LEU A 11 -8.58 0.06 -5.34
C LEU A 11 -7.93 -1.24 -5.82
N CYS A 12 -6.66 -1.18 -6.21
CA CYS A 12 -5.89 -2.36 -6.60
C CYS A 12 -5.79 -3.35 -5.43
N MET A 13 -5.56 -2.86 -4.21
CA MET A 13 -5.52 -3.70 -3.01
C MET A 13 -6.87 -4.37 -2.73
N LEU A 14 -7.98 -3.64 -2.86
CA LEU A 14 -9.32 -4.22 -2.72
C LEU A 14 -9.59 -5.30 -3.78
N SER A 15 -9.13 -5.08 -5.02
CA SER A 15 -9.24 -6.07 -6.09
C SER A 15 -8.45 -7.36 -5.78
N LEU A 16 -7.25 -7.23 -5.20
CA LEU A 16 -6.44 -8.36 -4.76
C LEU A 16 -7.13 -9.15 -3.65
N ILE A 17 -7.69 -8.47 -2.64
CA ILE A 17 -8.43 -9.13 -1.55
C ILE A 17 -9.64 -9.89 -2.11
N SER A 18 -10.36 -9.29 -3.05
CA SER A 18 -11.50 -9.93 -3.71
C SER A 18 -11.06 -11.19 -4.45
N ALA A 19 -10.02 -11.11 -5.28
CA ALA A 19 -9.48 -12.26 -5.98
C ALA A 19 -9.00 -13.37 -5.02
N PHE A 20 -8.31 -13.00 -3.94
CA PHE A 20 -7.85 -13.94 -2.92
C PHE A 20 -8.99 -14.61 -2.17
N TYR A 21 -10.08 -13.88 -1.90
CA TYR A 21 -11.29 -14.44 -1.30
C TYR A 21 -11.97 -15.45 -2.22
N GLN A 22 -12.07 -15.15 -3.52
CA GLN A 22 -12.66 -16.07 -4.51
C GLN A 22 -11.79 -17.30 -4.76
N ALA A 23 -10.48 -17.24 -4.48
CA ALA A 23 -9.55 -18.37 -4.53
C ALA A 23 -9.50 -19.17 -3.22
N ASP A 24 -10.59 -19.18 -2.43
CA ASP A 24 -10.71 -19.87 -1.14
C ASP A 24 -9.63 -19.50 -0.10
N LYS A 25 -8.96 -18.36 -0.28
CA LYS A 25 -7.87 -17.88 0.59
C LYS A 25 -6.73 -18.90 0.69
N VAL A 26 -6.50 -19.65 -0.38
CA VAL A 26 -5.38 -20.59 -0.51
C VAL A 26 -4.09 -19.80 -0.64
N ALA A 27 -3.10 -20.10 0.20
CA ALA A 27 -1.83 -19.40 0.17
C ALA A 27 -1.09 -19.68 -1.15
N VAL A 28 -0.58 -18.63 -1.80
CA VAL A 28 0.15 -18.72 -3.06
C VAL A 28 1.58 -18.25 -2.84
N THR A 29 2.54 -19.08 -3.23
CA THR A 29 3.97 -18.75 -3.19
C THR A 29 4.48 -18.50 -4.60
N LEU A 30 5.04 -17.32 -4.83
CA LEU A 30 5.67 -16.94 -6.08
C LEU A 30 7.18 -16.81 -5.86
N THR A 31 7.96 -17.75 -6.38
CA THR A 31 9.42 -17.66 -6.36
C THR A 31 9.88 -16.63 -7.38
N LEU A 32 10.62 -15.63 -6.93
CA LEU A 32 11.13 -14.54 -7.77
C LEU A 32 12.60 -14.75 -8.14
N VAL A 33 13.41 -15.29 -7.20
CA VAL A 33 14.83 -15.57 -7.41
C VAL A 33 15.16 -16.94 -6.83
N ASN A 34 15.80 -17.79 -7.64
CA ASN A 34 16.35 -19.07 -7.21
C ASN A 34 17.83 -19.20 -7.65
N VAL A 35 18.56 -20.07 -6.96
CA VAL A 35 19.87 -20.55 -7.39
C VAL A 35 19.85 -22.07 -7.31
N GLY A 36 19.94 -22.73 -8.46
CA GLY A 36 19.65 -24.15 -8.57
C GLY A 36 18.22 -24.44 -8.11
N ASP A 37 18.07 -25.41 -7.21
CA ASP A 37 16.77 -25.82 -6.64
C ASP A 37 16.38 -25.04 -5.37
N VAL A 38 17.18 -24.06 -4.94
CA VAL A 38 16.93 -23.29 -3.72
C VAL A 38 16.29 -21.94 -4.07
N ALA A 39 15.08 -21.70 -3.57
CA ALA A 39 14.43 -20.39 -3.63
C ALA A 39 15.09 -19.43 -2.63
N LEU A 40 15.59 -18.29 -3.13
CA LEU A 40 16.24 -17.25 -2.31
C LEU A 40 15.28 -16.10 -1.97
N PHE A 41 14.39 -15.75 -2.89
CA PHE A 41 13.44 -14.66 -2.71
C PHE A 41 12.12 -14.95 -3.42
N GLY A 42 11.02 -14.50 -2.81
CA GLY A 42 9.69 -14.72 -3.34
C GLY A 42 8.63 -13.89 -2.63
N LEU A 43 7.40 -13.99 -3.13
CA LEU A 43 6.21 -13.39 -2.55
C LEU A 43 5.31 -14.49 -2.01
N LEU A 44 4.94 -14.40 -0.74
CA LEU A 44 3.91 -15.24 -0.14
C LEU A 44 2.63 -14.41 -0.01
N ILE A 45 1.58 -14.82 -0.71
CA ILE A 45 0.24 -14.27 -0.57
C ILE A 45 -0.54 -15.21 0.35
N ASP A 46 -0.64 -14.84 1.62
CA ASP A 46 -1.41 -15.56 2.63
C ASP A 46 -2.42 -14.62 3.32
N ARG A 47 -3.24 -15.20 4.19
CA ARG A 47 -4.32 -14.47 4.88
C ARG A 47 -3.78 -13.32 5.72
N VAL A 48 -2.68 -13.55 6.45
CA VAL A 48 -2.14 -12.55 7.37
C VAL A 48 -1.45 -11.43 6.59
N SER A 49 -0.58 -11.76 5.63
CA SER A 49 0.12 -10.75 4.83
C SER A 49 -0.85 -9.90 4.00
N THR A 50 -1.93 -10.50 3.49
CA THR A 50 -2.98 -9.77 2.75
C THR A 50 -3.70 -8.76 3.64
N LEU A 51 -4.01 -9.11 4.90
CA LEU A 51 -4.63 -8.17 5.85
C LEU A 51 -3.67 -7.06 6.28
N ILE A 52 -2.39 -7.38 6.50
CA ILE A 52 -1.37 -6.38 6.82
C ILE A 52 -1.23 -5.39 5.66
N LEU A 53 -1.13 -5.90 4.43
CA LEU A 53 -1.03 -5.06 3.23
C LEU A 53 -2.24 -4.12 3.08
N PHE A 54 -3.45 -4.59 3.43
CA PHE A 54 -4.66 -3.77 3.40
C PHE A 54 -4.54 -2.58 4.35
N VAL A 55 -4.15 -2.84 5.60
CA VAL A 55 -3.98 -1.80 6.62
C VAL A 55 -2.93 -0.78 6.18
N VAL A 56 -1.77 -1.24 5.70
CA VAL A 56 -0.67 -0.35 5.27
C VAL A 56 -1.11 0.55 4.11
N VAL A 57 -1.74 -0.02 3.08
CA VAL A 57 -2.19 0.75 1.90
C VAL A 57 -3.30 1.73 2.27
N PHE A 58 -4.28 1.30 3.07
CA PHE A 58 -5.40 2.15 3.49
C PHE A 58 -4.94 3.31 4.38
N LEU A 59 -4.05 3.05 5.34
CA LEU A 59 -3.44 4.12 6.14
C LEU A 59 -2.61 5.06 5.27
N GLY A 60 -1.89 4.54 4.26
CA GLY A 60 -1.19 5.36 3.27
C GLY A 60 -2.11 6.32 2.53
N LEU A 61 -3.33 5.90 2.17
CA LEU A 61 -4.34 6.78 1.59
C LEU A 61 -4.75 7.90 2.56
N LEU A 62 -5.08 7.55 3.81
CA LEU A 62 -5.48 8.53 4.82
C LEU A 62 -4.37 9.55 5.10
N VAL A 63 -3.13 9.08 5.26
CA VAL A 63 -1.95 9.94 5.44
C VAL A 63 -1.79 10.86 4.25
N THR A 64 -1.92 10.35 3.02
CA THR A 64 -1.75 11.18 1.81
C THR A 64 -2.83 12.25 1.70
N ILE A 65 -4.09 11.93 2.03
CA ILE A 65 -5.19 12.90 2.06
C ILE A 65 -4.91 13.98 3.11
N TYR A 66 -4.53 13.55 4.32
CA TYR A 66 -4.25 14.47 5.42
C TYR A 66 -3.06 15.38 5.10
N SER A 67 -1.94 14.82 4.64
CA SER A 67 -0.75 15.57 4.25
C SER A 67 -1.02 16.56 3.12
N THR A 68 -1.94 16.25 2.20
CA THR A 68 -2.31 17.19 1.12
C THR A 68 -2.95 18.47 1.65
N GLY A 69 -3.73 18.39 2.73
CA GLY A 69 -4.29 19.58 3.39
C GLY A 69 -3.32 20.24 4.36
N TYR A 70 -2.53 19.44 5.08
CA TYR A 70 -1.65 19.90 6.15
C TYR A 70 -0.38 20.58 5.64
N LEU A 71 0.23 20.07 4.58
CA LEU A 71 1.48 20.59 4.01
C LEU A 71 1.20 21.74 3.02
N THR A 72 0.45 22.73 3.49
CA THR A 72 0.10 23.91 2.69
C THR A 72 0.22 25.18 3.53
N ASP A 73 0.40 26.31 2.87
CA ASP A 73 0.36 27.64 3.51
C ASP A 73 -0.99 28.00 4.11
N LYS A 74 -2.04 27.28 3.71
CA LYS A 74 -3.40 27.45 4.22
C LYS A 74 -3.65 26.65 5.49
N ASN A 75 -2.68 25.88 5.97
CA ASN A 75 -2.78 25.21 7.26
C ASN A 75 -2.88 26.25 8.38
N ARG A 76 -4.02 26.25 9.10
CA ARG A 76 -4.30 27.20 10.18
C ARG A 76 -3.39 26.99 11.40
N GLU A 77 -2.98 25.75 11.65
CA GLU A 77 -2.18 25.39 12.82
C GLU A 77 -0.69 25.69 12.60
N HIS A 78 -0.14 25.23 11.47
CA HIS A 78 1.27 25.40 11.11
C HIS A 78 1.45 25.64 9.60
N PRO A 79 1.41 26.91 9.15
CA PRO A 79 1.60 27.26 7.74
C PRO A 79 2.98 26.81 7.24
N HIS A 80 3.03 26.12 6.10
CA HIS A 80 4.26 25.57 5.56
C HIS A 80 4.59 26.15 4.18
N ASN A 81 5.54 27.10 4.14
CA ASN A 81 5.92 27.85 2.92
C ASN A 81 6.84 27.09 1.96
N GLY A 82 7.18 25.83 2.26
CA GLY A 82 8.05 25.00 1.40
C GLY A 82 9.46 25.57 1.15
N THR A 83 9.82 26.69 1.78
CA THR A 83 11.15 27.30 1.71
C THR A 83 12.10 26.54 2.63
N ASN A 84 13.16 25.96 2.08
CA ASN A 84 14.31 25.53 2.87
C ASN A 84 14.87 26.78 3.57
N ARG A 85 14.75 26.83 4.90
CA ARG A 85 15.60 27.69 5.72
C ARG A 85 16.84 26.90 6.11
#